data_AF-A0A1U7J364-F1
#
_entry.id   AF-A0A1U7J364-F1
#
_cell.length_a   1.000
_cell.length_b   1.000
_cell.length_c   1.000
_cell.angle_alpha   90.00
_cell.angle_beta   90.00
_cell.angle_gamma   90.00
#
_symmetry.space_group_name_H-M   'P 1'
#
loop_
_entity.id
_entity.type
_entity.pdbx_description
1 polymer ?
#
loop_
_entity_poly.entity_id
_entity_poly.type
_entity_poly.pdbx_seq_one_letter_code
_entity_poly.pdbx_strand_id
1 'polypeptide(L)'
;MVRAIRYLGMLRDLSVEPRWIALAHVADPPGEALTWIGQHIHRVNQQLNAILNDLLGCFEPVLCPDMQVFAAPIAPQAGVDGFCCDKPSQALGENRPAPITLMVDAGRIVPADWPGLVAHELAHGIARMPGHGVEFSRAIAHLCLAQDLPMPPPQLDADALRYWPPCRHNPEPELFWLGRSQGVPSGESAL
;
A
#
# COMPACT_ATOMS: atom_id res chain seq x y z
N MET A 1 16.00 4.51 14.83
CA MET A 1 15.29 3.50 15.64
C MET A 1 13.95 3.98 16.23
N VAL A 2 13.90 4.99 17.13
CA VAL A 2 12.62 5.44 17.75
C VAL A 2 11.54 5.81 16.73
N ARG A 3 11.91 6.49 15.64
CA ARG A 3 10.99 6.85 14.54
C ARG A 3 10.37 5.62 13.88
N ALA A 4 11.17 4.59 13.59
CA ALA A 4 10.67 3.35 12.98
C ALA A 4 9.74 2.59 13.93
N ILE A 5 10.07 2.51 15.22
CA ILE A 5 9.21 1.86 16.20
C ILE A 5 7.85 2.58 16.29
N ARG A 6 7.85 3.92 16.34
CA ARG A 6 6.60 4.72 16.31
C ARG A 6 5.81 4.50 15.02
N TYR A 7 6.49 4.47 13.89
CA TYR A 7 5.87 4.21 12.59
C TYR A 7 5.19 2.83 12.55
N LEU A 8 5.91 1.78 12.94
CA LEU A 8 5.35 0.43 12.99
C LEU A 8 4.24 0.28 14.03
N GLY A 9 4.32 1.01 15.16
CA GLY A 9 3.24 1.11 16.13
C GLY A 9 1.98 1.71 15.52
N MET A 10 2.11 2.87 14.85
CA MET A 10 1.01 3.52 14.14
C MET A 10 0.37 2.60 13.09
N LEU A 11 1.17 1.90 12.27
CA LEU A 11 0.63 0.95 11.30
C LEU A 11 -0.16 -0.19 11.96
N ARG A 12 0.30 -0.69 13.11
CA ARG A 12 -0.42 -1.73 13.86
C ARG A 12 -1.74 -1.23 14.41
N ASP A 13 -1.77 0.01 14.91
CA ASP A 13 -2.99 0.62 15.45
C ASP A 13 -4.04 0.85 14.36
N LEU A 14 -3.60 1.17 13.13
CA LEU A 14 -4.48 1.35 11.97
C LEU A 14 -4.90 0.02 11.32
N SER A 15 -4.11 -1.05 11.45
CA SER A 15 -4.34 -2.32 10.74
C SER A 15 -5.51 -3.12 11.34
N VAL A 16 -6.21 -3.87 10.49
CA VAL A 16 -7.24 -4.84 10.93
C VAL A 16 -6.68 -5.92 11.84
N GLU A 17 -5.50 -6.45 11.52
CA GLU A 17 -4.78 -7.48 12.27
C GLU A 17 -3.33 -7.01 12.51
N PRO A 18 -3.02 -6.50 13.72
CA PRO A 18 -1.69 -5.94 14.03
C PRO A 18 -0.52 -6.88 13.76
N ARG A 19 -0.72 -8.21 13.84
CA ARG A 19 0.34 -9.20 13.58
C ARG A 19 0.72 -9.29 12.10
N TRP A 20 -0.07 -8.72 11.19
CA TRP A 20 0.31 -8.58 9.79
C TRP A 20 1.42 -7.56 9.60
N ILE A 21 1.62 -6.62 10.52
CA ILE A 21 2.71 -5.64 10.45
C ILE A 21 3.93 -6.14 11.22
N ALA A 22 4.85 -6.80 10.51
CA ALA A 22 6.00 -7.44 11.14
C ALA A 22 7.25 -7.44 10.25
N LEU A 23 8.41 -7.24 10.89
CA LEU A 23 9.72 -7.41 10.28
C LEU A 23 10.36 -8.76 10.60
N ALA A 24 9.67 -9.64 11.34
CA ALA A 24 10.24 -10.90 11.82
C ALA A 24 10.68 -11.87 10.69
N HIS A 25 10.19 -11.64 9.47
CA HIS A 25 10.54 -12.39 8.28
C HIS A 25 11.73 -11.79 7.51
N VAL A 26 12.10 -10.54 7.82
CA VAL A 26 13.30 -9.92 7.26
C VAL A 26 14.49 -10.44 8.05
N ALA A 27 15.43 -11.09 7.39
CA ALA A 27 16.70 -11.48 8.01
C ALA A 27 17.54 -10.23 8.33
N ASP A 28 17.19 -9.54 9.42
CA ASP A 28 17.72 -8.23 9.82
C ASP A 28 18.99 -8.40 10.67
N PRO A 29 20.19 -8.03 10.16
CA PRO A 29 21.32 -7.73 11.04
C PRO A 29 20.89 -6.64 12.04
N PRO A 30 21.49 -6.55 13.24
CA PRO A 30 20.89 -5.82 14.36
C PRO A 30 20.40 -4.39 14.03
N GLY A 31 19.09 -4.27 13.75
CA GLY A 31 18.40 -3.00 13.56
C GLY A 31 18.64 -2.28 12.23
N GLU A 32 19.12 -2.95 11.17
CA GLU A 32 19.26 -2.33 9.86
C GLU A 32 17.91 -1.90 9.29
N ALA A 33 16.91 -2.77 9.32
CA ALA A 33 15.57 -2.47 8.84
C ALA A 33 14.92 -1.32 9.63
N LEU A 34 15.08 -1.31 10.96
CA LEU A 34 14.60 -0.21 11.80
C LEU A 34 15.35 1.10 11.55
N THR A 35 16.60 1.04 11.13
CA THR A 35 17.38 2.21 10.74
C THR A 35 16.89 2.74 9.40
N TRP A 36 16.77 1.86 8.40
CA TRP A 36 16.30 2.20 7.07
C TRP A 36 14.90 2.81 7.09
N ILE A 37 13.92 2.15 7.76
CA ILE A 37 12.56 2.67 7.93
C ILE A 37 12.61 4.06 8.59
N GLY A 38 13.39 4.21 9.66
CA GLY A 38 13.47 5.47 10.41
C GLY A 38 14.00 6.64 9.59
N GLN A 39 14.79 6.37 8.55
CA GLN A 39 15.40 7.37 7.68
C GLN A 39 14.60 7.61 6.39
N HIS A 40 14.01 6.56 5.79
CA HIS A 40 13.53 6.61 4.40
C HIS A 40 12.01 6.51 4.24
N ILE A 41 11.29 5.99 5.23
CA ILE A 41 9.87 5.62 5.05
C ILE A 41 8.98 6.80 4.65
N HIS A 42 9.32 8.02 5.09
CA HIS A 42 8.59 9.23 4.72
C HIS A 42 8.62 9.50 3.21
N ARG A 43 9.73 9.23 2.52
CA ARG A 43 9.86 9.41 1.06
C ARG A 43 9.08 8.35 0.31
N VAL A 44 9.15 7.10 0.77
CA VAL A 44 8.36 5.99 0.20
C VAL A 44 6.87 6.32 0.32
N ASN A 45 6.41 6.75 1.50
CA ASN A 45 5.01 7.15 1.70
C ASN A 45 4.64 8.37 0.85
N GLN A 46 5.54 9.34 0.67
CA GLN A 46 5.29 10.48 -0.22
C GLN A 46 5.07 10.02 -1.67
N GLN A 47 5.88 9.09 -2.17
CA GLN A 47 5.71 8.50 -3.51
C GLN A 47 4.39 7.74 -3.64
N LEU A 48 4.05 6.90 -2.66
CA LEU A 48 2.79 6.17 -2.66
C LEU A 48 1.59 7.10 -2.59
N ASN A 49 1.64 8.17 -1.80
CA ASN A 49 0.54 9.14 -1.73
C ASN A 49 0.45 10.00 -2.99
N ALA A 50 1.55 10.26 -3.69
CA ALA A 50 1.49 10.89 -5.02
C ALA A 50 0.76 9.99 -6.00
N ILE A 51 1.10 8.69 -6.04
CA ILE A 51 0.38 7.69 -6.85
C ILE A 51 -1.11 7.66 -6.48
N LEU A 52 -1.45 7.59 -5.18
CA LEU A 52 -2.84 7.60 -4.72
C LEU A 52 -3.58 8.85 -5.22
N ASN A 53 -2.99 10.04 -5.07
CA ASN A 53 -3.61 11.29 -5.50
C ASN A 53 -3.83 11.33 -7.02
N ASP A 54 -2.87 10.84 -7.81
CA ASP A 54 -3.01 10.74 -9.26
C ASP A 54 -4.16 9.80 -9.64
N LEU A 55 -4.27 8.63 -8.99
CA LEU A 55 -5.39 7.69 -9.17
C LEU A 55 -6.73 8.32 -8.79
N LEU A 56 -6.78 9.07 -7.70
CA LEU A 56 -7.99 9.75 -7.22
C LEU A 56 -8.45 10.88 -8.15
N GLY A 57 -7.56 11.43 -8.99
CA GLY A 57 -7.86 12.52 -9.92
C GLY A 57 -8.94 12.20 -10.97
N CYS A 58 -9.32 10.92 -11.13
CA CYS A 58 -10.40 10.51 -12.02
C CYS A 58 -11.79 10.43 -11.35
N PHE A 59 -11.90 10.76 -10.06
CA PHE A 59 -13.16 10.83 -9.33
C PHE A 59 -13.55 12.28 -9.02
N GLU A 60 -14.86 12.53 -8.92
CA GLU A 60 -15.37 13.82 -8.44
C GLU A 60 -14.94 14.01 -6.96
N PRO A 61 -14.26 15.11 -6.60
CA PRO A 61 -13.69 15.28 -5.25
C PRO A 61 -14.71 15.14 -4.12
N VAL A 62 -15.97 15.55 -4.35
CA VAL A 62 -17.04 15.47 -3.35
C VAL A 62 -17.51 14.03 -3.09
N LEU A 63 -17.30 13.13 -4.05
CA LEU A 63 -17.69 11.72 -3.97
C LEU A 63 -16.54 10.81 -3.52
N CYS A 64 -15.32 11.32 -3.50
CA CYS A 64 -14.14 10.58 -3.10
C CYS A 64 -14.04 10.56 -1.56
N PRO A 65 -14.00 9.37 -0.92
CA PRO A 65 -13.75 9.32 0.51
C PRO A 65 -12.32 9.78 0.82
N ASP A 66 -12.12 10.35 2.02
CA ASP A 66 -10.77 10.65 2.50
C ASP A 66 -9.97 9.34 2.58
N MET A 67 -8.86 9.26 1.85
CA MET A 67 -8.00 8.07 1.80
C MET A 67 -6.53 8.44 2.02
N GLN A 68 -5.77 7.49 2.54
CA GLN A 68 -4.31 7.59 2.69
C GLN A 68 -3.67 6.23 2.41
N VAL A 69 -2.41 6.24 1.98
CA VAL A 69 -1.62 5.02 1.75
C VAL A 69 -0.31 5.04 2.52
N PHE A 70 0.05 3.88 3.08
CA PHE A 70 1.32 3.67 3.77
C PHE A 70 2.06 2.44 3.24
N ALA A 71 3.37 2.57 3.12
CA ALA A 71 4.26 1.44 2.97
C ALA A 71 4.33 0.67 4.30
N ALA A 72 4.01 -0.61 4.28
CA ALA A 72 3.94 -1.46 5.45
C ALA A 72 4.71 -2.77 5.21
N PRO A 73 5.61 -3.19 6.11
CA PRO A 73 6.19 -4.53 6.02
C PRO A 73 5.11 -5.54 6.40
N ILE A 74 4.53 -6.20 5.39
CA ILE A 74 3.43 -7.15 5.58
C ILE A 74 4.05 -8.53 5.80
N ALA A 75 3.61 -9.20 6.85
CA ALA A 75 4.13 -10.50 7.21
C ALA A 75 3.67 -11.58 6.20
N PRO A 76 4.52 -12.55 5.82
CA PRO A 76 4.18 -13.57 4.83
C PRO A 76 2.88 -14.32 5.12
N GLN A 77 2.58 -14.59 6.40
CA GLN A 77 1.36 -15.27 6.82
C GLN A 77 0.06 -14.51 6.51
N ALA A 78 0.13 -13.21 6.19
CA ALA A 78 -1.03 -12.44 5.75
C ALA A 78 -1.49 -12.87 4.34
N GLY A 79 -0.59 -13.41 3.51
CA GLY A 79 -0.92 -13.92 2.18
C GLY A 79 -1.40 -12.86 1.18
N VAL A 80 -1.06 -11.58 1.43
CA VAL A 80 -1.41 -10.42 0.59
C VAL A 80 -0.23 -9.47 0.46
N ASP A 81 -0.18 -8.70 -0.62
CA ASP A 81 0.83 -7.66 -0.87
C ASP A 81 0.34 -6.26 -0.51
N GLY A 82 -0.96 -6.13 -0.25
CA GLY A 82 -1.60 -4.94 0.28
C GLY A 82 -2.92 -5.30 0.95
N PHE A 83 -3.49 -4.35 1.69
CA PHE A 83 -4.86 -4.43 2.17
C PHE A 83 -5.42 -3.03 2.48
N CYS A 84 -6.73 -2.90 2.32
CA CYS A 84 -7.51 -1.71 2.70
C CYS A 84 -8.13 -1.87 4.10
N CYS A 85 -8.02 -0.84 4.94
CA CYS A 85 -8.62 -0.75 6.27
C CYS A 85 -9.59 0.44 6.36
N ASP A 86 -10.82 0.18 6.80
CA ASP A 86 -11.87 1.17 7.04
C ASP A 86 -12.14 1.43 8.54
N LYS A 87 -11.19 1.05 9.41
CA LYS A 87 -11.35 1.17 10.86
C LYS A 87 -11.62 2.64 11.28
N PRO A 88 -12.66 2.91 12.10
CA PRO A 88 -12.76 4.19 12.77
C PRO A 88 -11.56 4.35 13.71
N SER A 89 -10.71 5.35 13.45
CA SER A 89 -9.56 5.64 14.32
C SER A 89 -10.08 6.07 15.70
N GLN A 90 -9.96 5.19 16.69
CA GLN A 90 -10.04 5.60 18.10
C GLN A 90 -8.76 6.35 18.54
N ALA A 91 -7.70 6.32 17.72
CA ALA A 91 -6.41 6.93 18.02
C ALA A 91 -6.36 8.44 17.75
N LEU A 92 -7.26 8.95 16.90
CA LEU A 92 -7.47 10.37 16.67
C LEU A 92 -8.69 10.74 17.52
N GLY A 93 -8.47 11.37 18.68
CA GLY A 93 -9.52 11.80 19.62
C GLY A 93 -10.45 12.90 19.06
N GLU A 94 -10.81 12.82 17.79
CA GLU A 94 -11.57 13.79 17.04
C GLU A 94 -12.84 13.16 16.50
N ASN A 95 -13.93 13.92 16.51
CA ASN A 95 -15.27 13.53 16.04
C ASN A 95 -15.37 13.38 14.50
N ARG A 96 -14.24 13.10 13.82
CA ARG A 96 -14.17 12.97 12.35
C ARG A 96 -13.96 11.51 11.97
N PRO A 97 -14.68 10.98 10.97
CA PRO A 97 -14.35 9.67 10.42
C PRO A 97 -12.88 9.66 9.96
N ALA A 98 -12.14 8.64 10.38
CA ALA A 98 -10.76 8.47 9.97
C ALA A 98 -10.69 8.18 8.47
N PRO A 99 -9.62 8.62 7.77
CA PRO A 99 -9.43 8.28 6.38
C PRO A 99 -9.30 6.76 6.20
N ILE A 100 -9.86 6.24 5.11
CA ILE A 100 -9.63 4.85 4.69
C ILE A 100 -8.13 4.69 4.45
N THR A 101 -7.54 3.68 5.08
CA THR A 101 -6.09 3.48 5.07
C THR A 101 -5.73 2.28 4.21
N LEU A 102 -4.98 2.52 3.14
CA LEU A 102 -4.38 1.49 2.31
C LEU A 102 -3.00 1.17 2.87
N MET A 103 -2.70 -0.11 3.07
CA MET A 103 -1.37 -0.56 3.47
C MET A 103 -0.82 -1.43 2.37
N VAL A 104 0.36 -1.10 1.86
CA VAL A 104 0.99 -1.84 0.76
C VAL A 104 2.41 -2.24 1.14
N ASP A 105 2.79 -3.48 0.83
CA ASP A 105 4.16 -3.94 0.98
C ASP A 105 4.99 -3.50 -0.23
N ALA A 106 5.53 -2.29 -0.11
CA ALA A 106 6.38 -1.68 -1.13
C ALA A 106 7.62 -2.51 -1.47
N GLY A 107 8.01 -3.46 -0.61
CA GLY A 107 9.11 -4.38 -0.88
C GLY A 107 8.74 -5.55 -1.79
N ARG A 108 7.47 -5.98 -1.80
CA ARG A 108 7.02 -7.17 -2.53
C ARG A 108 6.75 -6.95 -4.01
N ILE A 109 6.41 -5.72 -4.40
CA ILE A 109 6.15 -5.35 -5.79
C ILE A 109 7.24 -4.39 -6.26
N VAL A 110 7.70 -4.55 -7.50
CA VAL A 110 8.70 -3.63 -8.07
C VAL A 110 8.15 -2.20 -8.13
N PRO A 111 8.96 -1.15 -7.90
CA PRO A 111 8.45 0.23 -7.82
C PRO A 111 7.65 0.71 -9.04
N ALA A 112 8.00 0.22 -10.23
CA ALA A 112 7.30 0.54 -11.47
C ALA A 112 5.83 0.07 -11.49
N ASP A 113 5.49 -0.95 -10.69
CA ASP A 113 4.15 -1.55 -10.65
C ASP A 113 3.38 -1.14 -9.39
N TRP A 114 3.94 -0.26 -8.54
CA TRP A 114 3.22 0.33 -7.40
C TRP A 114 1.89 1.00 -7.79
N PRO A 115 1.74 1.69 -8.93
CA PRO A 115 0.43 2.22 -9.35
C PRO A 115 -0.64 1.14 -9.46
N GLY A 116 -0.30 -0.05 -9.96
CA GLY A 116 -1.22 -1.18 -10.04
C GLY A 116 -1.64 -1.69 -8.66
N LEU A 117 -0.67 -1.86 -7.75
CA LEU A 117 -0.95 -2.28 -6.37
C LEU A 117 -1.81 -1.26 -5.62
N VAL A 118 -1.50 0.04 -5.72
CA VAL A 118 -2.29 1.08 -5.06
C VAL A 118 -3.69 1.18 -5.69
N ALA A 119 -3.83 1.01 -7.01
CA ALA A 119 -5.13 0.95 -7.66
C ALA A 119 -5.98 -0.23 -7.17
N HIS A 120 -5.37 -1.41 -6.93
CA HIS A 120 -6.06 -2.57 -6.37
C HIS A 120 -6.65 -2.25 -4.98
N GLU A 121 -5.82 -1.73 -4.07
CA GLU A 121 -6.28 -1.42 -2.72
C GLU A 121 -7.27 -0.25 -2.68
N LEU A 122 -7.08 0.73 -3.57
CA LEU A 122 -8.03 1.82 -3.75
C LEU A 122 -9.39 1.30 -4.22
N ALA A 123 -9.44 0.31 -5.12
CA ALA A 123 -10.70 -0.28 -5.56
C ALA A 123 -11.47 -0.94 -4.40
N HIS A 124 -10.78 -1.58 -3.44
CA HIS A 124 -11.42 -2.03 -2.20
C HIS A 124 -11.99 -0.86 -1.39
N GLY A 125 -11.22 0.23 -1.25
CA GLY A 125 -11.67 1.44 -0.54
C GLY A 125 -12.90 2.10 -1.18
N ILE A 126 -12.96 2.16 -2.52
CA ILE A 126 -14.10 2.71 -3.28
C ILE A 126 -15.32 1.78 -3.18
N ALA A 127 -15.12 0.47 -3.27
CA ALA A 127 -16.19 -0.51 -3.17
C ALA A 127 -16.78 -0.63 -1.76
N ARG A 128 -16.02 -0.22 -0.72
CA ARG A 128 -16.38 -0.33 0.71
C ARG A 128 -16.84 -1.74 1.13
N MET A 129 -16.32 -2.77 0.45
CA MET A 129 -16.62 -4.16 0.73
C MET A 129 -15.36 -5.00 0.64
N PRO A 130 -15.22 -6.02 1.51
CA PRO A 130 -14.17 -7.02 1.33
C PRO A 130 -14.48 -7.88 0.11
N GLY A 131 -13.43 -8.25 -0.64
CA GLY A 131 -13.52 -9.15 -1.79
C GLY A 131 -13.72 -8.47 -3.15
N HIS A 132 -13.82 -9.28 -4.19
CA HIS A 132 -13.69 -8.88 -5.60
C HIS A 132 -15.02 -8.96 -6.36
N GLY A 133 -16.10 -8.49 -5.72
CA GLY A 133 -17.46 -8.45 -6.29
C GLY A 133 -17.66 -7.40 -7.39
N VAL A 134 -18.92 -7.15 -7.77
CA VAL A 134 -19.28 -6.26 -8.89
C VAL A 134 -18.80 -4.82 -8.67
N GLU A 135 -18.88 -4.34 -7.43
CA GLU A 135 -18.49 -3.00 -7.01
C GLU A 135 -16.97 -2.82 -7.12
N PHE A 136 -16.20 -3.81 -6.66
CA PHE A 136 -14.75 -3.85 -6.85
C PHE A 136 -14.40 -3.87 -8.34
N SER A 137 -15.03 -4.77 -9.11
CA SER A 137 -14.77 -4.92 -10.55
C SER A 137 -15.00 -3.62 -11.32
N ARG A 138 -16.06 -2.88 -10.99
CA ARG A 138 -16.33 -1.55 -11.57
C ARG A 138 -15.27 -0.53 -11.16
N ALA A 139 -14.90 -0.50 -9.88
CA ALA A 139 -13.91 0.44 -9.38
C ALA A 139 -12.54 0.20 -10.02
N ILE A 140 -12.08 -1.04 -10.07
CA ILE A 140 -10.77 -1.36 -10.66
C ILE A 140 -10.76 -1.14 -12.17
N ALA A 141 -11.85 -1.43 -12.89
CA ALA A 141 -11.96 -1.13 -14.31
C ALA A 141 -11.90 0.38 -14.60
N HIS A 142 -12.59 1.20 -13.78
CA HIS A 142 -12.54 2.65 -13.89
C HIS A 142 -11.12 3.19 -13.67
N LEU A 143 -10.46 2.73 -12.60
CA LEU A 143 -9.07 3.10 -12.28
C LEU A 143 -8.11 2.71 -13.40
N CYS A 144 -8.22 1.47 -13.92
CA CYS A 144 -7.36 1.02 -15.00
C CYS A 144 -7.51 1.87 -16.26
N LEU A 145 -8.75 2.19 -16.64
CA LEU A 145 -9.04 3.00 -17.82
C LEU A 145 -8.47 4.42 -17.68
N ALA A 146 -8.62 5.04 -16.51
CA ALA A 146 -8.19 6.41 -16.28
C ALA A 146 -6.67 6.58 -16.26
N GLN A 147 -5.93 5.51 -15.99
CA GLN A 147 -4.49 5.55 -15.66
C GLN A 147 -3.65 4.75 -16.64
N ASP A 148 -4.24 4.35 -17.77
CA ASP A 148 -3.61 3.54 -18.81
C ASP A 148 -2.98 2.24 -18.26
N LEU A 149 -3.61 1.65 -17.24
CA LEU A 149 -3.24 0.34 -16.71
C LEU A 149 -3.98 -0.75 -17.50
N PRO A 150 -3.50 -2.01 -17.49
CA PRO A 150 -4.19 -3.12 -18.13
C PRO A 150 -5.66 -3.21 -17.70
N MET A 151 -6.58 -3.13 -18.66
CA MET A 151 -8.01 -3.24 -18.39
C MET A 151 -8.41 -4.68 -18.06
N PRO A 152 -9.17 -4.92 -16.97
CA PRO A 152 -9.66 -6.26 -16.66
C PRO A 152 -10.64 -6.72 -17.74
N PRO A 153 -10.51 -7.95 -18.28
CA PRO A 153 -11.52 -8.55 -19.13
C PRO A 153 -12.93 -8.48 -18.50
N PRO A 154 -14.00 -8.26 -19.29
CA PRO A 154 -15.36 -8.03 -18.79
C PRO A 154 -15.99 -9.19 -17.99
N GLN A 155 -15.43 -10.40 -18.09
CA GLN A 155 -15.95 -11.63 -17.49
C GLN A 155 -14.93 -12.31 -16.57
N LEU A 156 -13.97 -11.56 -16.03
CA LEU A 156 -13.09 -12.10 -14.99
C LEU A 156 -13.90 -12.50 -13.76
N ASP A 157 -13.63 -13.70 -13.26
CA ASP A 157 -14.14 -14.10 -11.96
C ASP A 157 -13.40 -13.37 -10.82
N ALA A 158 -13.96 -13.49 -9.61
CA ALA A 158 -13.41 -12.83 -8.43
C ALA A 158 -11.99 -13.31 -8.10
N ASP A 159 -11.67 -14.58 -8.35
CA ASP A 159 -10.36 -15.16 -8.05
C ASP A 159 -9.26 -14.58 -8.95
N ALA A 160 -9.58 -14.33 -10.22
CA ALA A 160 -8.64 -13.71 -11.14
C ALA A 160 -8.55 -12.18 -10.94
N LEU A 161 -9.63 -11.52 -10.52
CA LEU A 161 -9.59 -10.09 -10.11
C LEU A 161 -8.70 -9.84 -8.89
N ARG A 162 -8.49 -10.86 -8.05
CA ARG A 162 -7.59 -10.79 -6.88
C ARG A 162 -6.17 -10.35 -7.22
N TYR A 163 -5.72 -10.64 -8.43
CA TYR A 163 -4.35 -10.33 -8.89
C TYR A 163 -4.32 -9.21 -9.92
N TRP A 164 -5.41 -8.44 -10.07
CA TRP A 164 -5.54 -7.40 -11.08
C TRP A 164 -5.34 -5.99 -10.49
N PRO A 165 -4.53 -5.10 -11.09
CA PRO A 165 -3.76 -5.30 -12.32
C PRO A 165 -2.56 -6.21 -12.10
N PRO A 166 -2.10 -6.96 -13.12
CA PRO A 166 -0.91 -7.79 -12.99
C PRO A 166 0.30 -6.95 -12.58
N CYS A 167 0.90 -7.31 -11.45
CA CYS A 167 2.10 -6.66 -10.91
C CYS A 167 3.25 -7.66 -10.87
N ARG A 168 4.48 -7.19 -11.12
CA ARG A 168 5.68 -8.00 -10.97
C ARG A 168 6.13 -8.01 -9.52
N HIS A 169 6.29 -9.21 -8.98
CA HIS A 169 6.88 -9.41 -7.67
C HIS A 169 8.38 -9.11 -7.70
N ASN A 170 8.86 -8.45 -6.66
CA ASN A 170 10.27 -8.34 -6.36
C ASN A 170 10.77 -9.71 -5.86
N PRO A 171 11.79 -10.32 -6.48
CA PRO A 171 12.32 -11.61 -6.03
C PRO A 171 12.97 -11.55 -4.64
N GLU A 172 13.37 -10.37 -4.18
CA GLU A 172 14.08 -10.16 -2.92
C GLU A 172 13.40 -9.05 -2.09
N PRO A 173 12.18 -9.28 -1.60
CA PRO A 173 11.38 -8.23 -0.96
C PRO A 173 11.99 -7.73 0.35
N GLU A 174 12.73 -8.58 1.05
CA GLU A 174 13.43 -8.25 2.28
C GLU A 174 14.51 -7.19 2.07
N LEU A 175 15.19 -7.19 0.91
CA LEU A 175 16.25 -6.24 0.61
C LEU A 175 15.73 -4.81 0.51
N PHE A 176 14.47 -4.61 0.16
CA PHE A 176 13.84 -3.28 0.18
C PHE A 176 13.80 -2.71 1.60
N TRP A 177 13.32 -3.51 2.56
CA TRP A 177 13.20 -3.10 3.95
C TRP A 177 14.55 -2.94 4.66
N LEU A 178 15.61 -3.57 4.13
CA LEU A 178 17.01 -3.38 4.53
C LEU A 178 17.69 -2.19 3.83
N GLY A 179 17.05 -1.56 2.85
CA GLY A 179 17.66 -0.48 2.07
C GLY A 179 18.72 -0.92 1.08
N ARG A 180 18.71 -2.20 0.70
CA ARG A 180 19.68 -2.84 -0.20
C ARG A 180 19.12 -3.10 -1.59
N SER A 181 17.83 -2.85 -1.83
CA SER A 181 17.21 -2.97 -3.14
C SER A 181 17.70 -1.87 -4.09
N GLN A 182 18.09 -2.25 -5.32
CA GLN A 182 18.29 -1.27 -6.39
C GLN A 182 16.91 -0.82 -6.89
N GLY A 183 16.56 0.46 -6.68
CA GLY A 183 15.28 1.01 -7.16
C GLY A 183 14.68 2.10 -6.28
N VAL A 184 15.15 2.28 -5.04
CA VAL A 184 14.83 3.48 -4.26
C VAL A 184 15.88 4.54 -4.63
N PRO A 185 15.52 5.72 -5.15
CA PRO A 185 16.51 6.71 -5.53
C PRO A 185 17.30 7.14 -4.30
N SER A 186 18.56 6.71 -4.25
CA SER A 186 19.59 7.27 -3.39
C SER A 186 19.86 8.69 -3.88
N GLY A 187 19.17 9.66 -3.30
CA GLY A 187 19.48 11.07 -3.47
C GLY A 187 20.80 11.41 -2.80
N GLU A 188 21.91 10.95 -3.38
CA GLU A 188 23.20 11.63 -3.24
C GLU A 188 23.32 12.58 -4.43
N SER A 189 22.84 13.81 -4.24
CA SER A 189 23.40 14.93 -4.99
C SER A 189 24.83 15.09 -4.49
N ALA A 190 25.78 14.64 -5.30
CA ALA A 190 27.16 15.10 -5.21
C ALA A 190 27.15 16.63 -5.28
N LEU A 191 27.79 17.24 -4.28
CA LEU A 191 28.26 18.62 -4.30
C LEU A 191 29.27 18.82 -5.45
#